data_AF-A0A938M427-F1
#
_entry.id   AF-A0A938M427-F1
#
_cell.length_a   1.000
_cell.length_b   1.000
_cell.length_c   1.000
_cell.angle_alpha   90.00
_cell.angle_beta   90.00
_cell.angle_gamma   90.00
#
_symmetry.space_group_name_H-M   'P 1'
#
loop_
_entity.id
_entity.type
_entity.pdbx_description
1 polymer ?
#
loop_
_entity_poly.entity_id
_entity_poly.type
_entity_poly.pdbx_seq_one_letter_code
_entity_poly.pdbx_strand_id
1 'polypeptide(L)'
;MAEYGEWNRKGATLSDVTAKKEYGVDREFIVGGIRAGKLEYREGAIWGNPYLRVLRSQLEKYITEQLGADRLRTVKTHTELRKIKKEMADLKKRLDELQARRTELEEGMKR
;
A
#
# COMPACT_ATOMS: atom_id res chain seq x y z
N MET A 1 8.89 21.79 -2.57
CA MET A 1 7.81 22.23 -1.66
C MET A 1 6.52 21.63 -2.18
N ALA A 2 5.68 21.08 -1.30
CA ALA A 2 4.39 20.55 -1.68
C ALA A 2 3.49 21.64 -2.28
N GLU A 3 2.83 21.34 -3.39
CA GLU A 3 1.86 22.24 -4.00
C GLU A 3 0.57 22.29 -3.15
N TYR A 4 -0.05 23.46 -3.10
CA TYR A 4 -1.22 23.72 -2.24
C TYR A 4 -2.36 22.75 -2.56
N GLY A 5 -2.67 21.85 -1.63
CA GLY A 5 -3.72 20.83 -1.76
C GLY A 5 -3.24 19.39 -1.91
N GLU A 6 -1.94 19.13 -2.06
CA GLU A 6 -1.41 17.75 -2.14
C GLU A 6 -1.76 16.91 -0.90
N TRP A 7 -1.86 17.54 0.27
CA TRP A 7 -2.26 16.86 1.52
C TRP A 7 -3.71 16.38 1.56
N ASN A 8 -4.62 17.05 0.83
CA ASN A 8 -6.06 16.76 0.85
C ASN A 8 -6.50 15.79 -0.26
N ARG A 9 -5.61 15.45 -1.20
CA ARG A 9 -5.93 14.50 -2.26
C ARG A 9 -6.02 13.08 -1.70
N LYS A 10 -7.12 12.37 -2.01
CA LYS A 10 -7.33 10.99 -1.56
C LYS A 10 -6.15 10.11 -1.97
N GLY A 11 -5.48 9.51 -0.98
CA GLY A 11 -4.32 8.63 -1.18
C GLY A 11 -2.97 9.33 -1.34
N ALA A 12 -2.90 10.66 -1.25
CA ALA A 12 -1.65 11.41 -1.41
C ALA A 12 -0.75 11.40 -0.16
N THR A 13 -1.33 11.10 1.01
CA THR A 13 -0.57 10.96 2.27
C THR A 13 -0.48 9.50 2.69
N LEU A 14 0.61 9.14 3.34
CA LEU A 14 0.80 7.82 3.93
C LEU A 14 1.43 7.94 5.32
N SER A 15 1.15 6.96 6.18
CA SER A 15 1.77 6.85 7.51
C SER A 15 3.11 6.12 7.43
N ASP A 16 3.98 6.29 8.42
CA ASP A 16 5.22 5.52 8.59
C ASP A 16 4.99 4.00 8.56
N VAL A 17 3.90 3.51 9.15
CA VAL A 17 3.51 2.09 9.09
C VAL A 17 3.19 1.65 7.67
N THR A 18 2.47 2.49 6.92
CA THR A 18 2.13 2.23 5.52
C THR A 18 3.38 2.33 4.63
N ALA A 19 4.29 3.26 4.91
CA ALA A 19 5.56 3.42 4.23
C ALA A 19 6.40 2.15 4.31
N LYS A 20 6.49 1.57 5.51
CA LYS A 20 7.19 0.31 5.74
C LYS A 20 6.54 -0.85 4.98
N LYS A 21 5.20 -0.91 4.98
CA LYS A 21 4.46 -1.99 4.33
C LYS A 21 4.48 -1.92 2.79
N GLU A 22 4.37 -0.72 2.23
CA GLU A 22 4.36 -0.52 0.78
C GLU A 22 5.79 -0.44 0.23
N TYR A 23 6.67 0.36 0.82
CA TYR A 23 7.99 0.67 0.27
C TYR A 23 9.16 -0.02 1.00
N GLY A 24 8.91 -0.74 2.10
CA GLY A 24 9.97 -1.37 2.88
C GLY A 24 10.92 -0.35 3.53
N VAL A 25 10.48 0.89 3.75
CA VAL A 25 11.27 1.94 4.41
C VAL A 25 10.88 2.07 5.87
N ASP A 26 11.88 2.09 6.74
CA ASP A 26 11.67 2.23 8.18
C ASP A 26 11.41 3.68 8.60
N ARG A 27 10.87 3.85 9.80
CA ARG A 27 10.60 5.17 10.39
C ARG A 27 11.87 6.04 10.43
N GLU A 28 13.03 5.45 10.69
CA GLU A 28 14.32 6.14 10.72
C GLU A 28 14.68 6.75 9.36
N PHE A 29 14.39 6.05 8.26
CA PHE A 29 14.60 6.56 6.90
C PHE A 29 13.73 7.80 6.64
N ILE A 30 12.47 7.76 7.09
CA ILE A 30 11.54 8.89 6.97
C ILE A 30 12.02 10.08 7.81
N VAL A 31 12.44 9.82 9.06
CA VAL A 31 13.01 10.87 9.92
C VAL A 31 14.29 11.45 9.32
N GLY A 32 15.12 10.63 8.67
CA GLY A 32 16.28 11.08 7.91
C GLY A 32 15.90 12.05 6.78
N GLY A 33 14.87 11.72 6.00
CA GLY A 33 14.35 12.60 4.94
C GLY A 33 13.73 13.90 5.48
N ILE A 34 13.08 13.85 6.65
CA ILE A 34 12.56 15.04 7.34
C ILE A 34 13.72 15.94 7.80
N ARG A 35 14.73 15.36 8.45
CA ARG A 35 15.93 16.09 8.91
C ARG A 35 16.72 16.70 7.76
N ALA A 36 16.74 16.02 6.61
CA ALA A 36 17.35 16.53 5.38
C ALA A 36 16.51 17.61 4.67
N GLY A 37 15.33 17.96 5.20
CA GLY A 37 14.41 18.93 4.57
C GLY A 37 13.78 18.46 3.27
N LYS A 38 13.88 17.15 2.96
CA LYS A 38 13.37 16.55 1.71
C LYS A 38 11.94 16.03 1.84
N LEU A 39 11.50 15.71 3.06
CA LEU A 39 10.16 15.24 3.35
C LEU A 39 9.44 16.23 4.27
N GLU A 40 8.26 16.66 3.84
CA GLU A 40 7.33 17.33 4.74
C GLU A 40 6.55 16.29 5.54
N TYR A 41 6.37 16.56 6.83
CA TYR A 41 5.64 15.68 7.72
C TYR A 41 4.53 16.43 8.45
N ARG A 42 3.49 15.69 8.81
CA ARG A 42 2.47 16.10 9.77
C ARG A 42 2.33 15.03 10.82
N GLU A 43 2.27 15.43 12.07
CA GLU A 43 1.97 14.53 13.17
C GLU A 43 0.47 14.27 13.20
N GLY A 44 0.09 13.00 13.36
CA GLY A 44 -1.28 12.59 13.61
C GLY A 44 -1.31 11.65 14.80
N ALA A 45 -2.48 11.50 15.42
CA ALA A 45 -2.73 10.46 16.41
C ALA A 45 -4.00 9.70 16.03
N ILE A 46 -3.91 8.38 15.97
CA ILE A 46 -5.08 7.50 15.84
C ILE A 46 -5.18 6.77 17.18
N TRP A 47 -6.28 7.01 17.91
CA TRP A 47 -6.54 6.37 19.21
C TRP A 47 -5.39 6.51 20.22
N GLY A 48 -4.74 7.67 20.27
CA GLY A 48 -3.61 7.93 21.18
C GLY A 48 -2.25 7.41 20.70
N ASN A 49 -2.18 6.69 19.58
CA ASN A 49 -0.91 6.26 18.99
C ASN A 49 -0.40 7.32 17.99
N PRO A 50 0.73 7.99 18.26
CA PRO A 50 1.29 8.99 17.37
C PRO A 50 1.87 8.33 16.12
N TYR A 51 1.60 8.91 14.96
CA TYR A 51 2.13 8.46 13.68
C TYR A 51 2.56 9.65 12.83
N LEU A 52 3.56 9.40 11.99
CA LEU A 52 4.07 10.41 11.06
C LEU A 52 3.34 10.27 9.73
N ARG A 53 2.68 11.35 9.28
CA ARG A 53 2.13 11.44 7.92
C ARG A 53 3.11 12.14 7.02
N VAL A 54 3.41 11.53 5.89
CA VAL A 54 4.25 12.11 4.83
C VAL A 54 3.54 12.02 3.49
N LEU A 55 3.95 12.86 2.55
CA LEU A 55 3.42 12.83 1.19
C LEU A 55 4.04 11.68 0.38
N ARG A 56 3.19 10.94 -0.34
CA ARG A 56 3.60 9.81 -1.19
C ARG A 56 4.58 10.26 -2.26
N SER A 57 4.26 11.33 -2.97
CA SER A 57 5.12 11.90 -4.01
C SER A 57 6.51 12.28 -3.49
N GLN A 58 6.60 12.84 -2.29
CA GLN A 58 7.88 13.25 -1.69
C GLN A 58 8.69 12.04 -1.24
N LEU A 59 8.03 11.07 -0.61
CA LEU A 59 8.68 9.83 -0.20
C LEU A 59 9.20 9.03 -1.38
N GLU A 60 8.43 8.90 -2.47
CA GLU A 60 8.86 8.24 -3.70
C GLU A 60 10.07 8.93 -4.33
N LYS A 61 10.09 10.27 -4.36
CA LYS A 61 11.25 11.05 -4.81
C LYS A 61 12.47 10.79 -3.92
N TYR A 62 12.31 10.88 -2.61
CA TYR A 62 13.42 10.66 -1.66
C TYR A 62 13.99 9.24 -1.72
N ILE A 63 13.12 8.23 -1.87
CA ILE A 63 13.54 6.84 -2.09
C ILE A 63 14.33 6.71 -3.40
N THR A 64 13.85 7.33 -4.48
CA THR A 64 14.55 7.32 -5.77
C THR A 64 15.93 7.96 -5.68
N GLU A 65 16.04 9.07 -4.95
CA GLU A 65 17.32 9.77 -4.75
C GLU A 65 18.31 9.01 -3.87
N GLN A 66 17.85 8.32 -2.82
CA GLN A 66 18.72 7.64 -1.85
C GLN A 66 19.03 6.19 -2.19
N LEU A 67 18.05 5.46 -2.72
CA LEU A 67 18.12 4.01 -2.95
C LEU A 67 18.14 3.65 -4.43
N GLY A 68 18.00 4.64 -5.33
CA GLY A 68 17.92 4.45 -6.76
C GLY A 68 16.54 4.00 -7.25
N ALA A 69 16.30 4.15 -8.57
CA ALA A 69 15.03 3.82 -9.22
C ALA A 69 14.68 2.31 -9.17
N ASP A 70 15.65 1.45 -8.86
CA ASP A 70 15.51 -0.01 -8.90
C ASP A 70 14.57 -0.51 -7.80
N ARG A 71 14.72 -0.01 -6.56
CA ARG A 71 13.81 -0.35 -5.44
C ARG A 71 12.37 0.04 -5.71
N LEU A 72 12.14 1.16 -6.41
CA LEU A 72 10.79 1.65 -6.68
C LEU A 72 10.07 0.76 -7.71
N ARG A 73 10.81 0.15 -8.65
CA ARG A 73 10.29 -0.89 -9.53
C ARG A 73 9.94 -2.14 -8.74
N THR A 74 10.82 -2.62 -7.87
CA THR A 74 10.55 -3.81 -7.05
C THR A 74 9.32 -3.64 -6.16
N VAL A 75 9.15 -2.47 -5.55
CA VAL A 75 8.00 -2.13 -4.71
C VAL A 75 6.70 -2.09 -5.51
N LYS A 76 6.71 -1.46 -6.71
CA LYS A 76 5.55 -1.45 -7.60
C LYS A 76 5.19 -2.87 -8.04
N THR A 77 6.17 -3.66 -8.45
CA THR A 77 5.98 -5.08 -8.82
C THR A 77 5.42 -5.89 -7.66
N HIS A 78 5.91 -5.68 -6.43
CA HIS A 78 5.43 -6.41 -5.25
C HIS A 78 4.00 -6.02 -4.85
N THR A 79 3.65 -4.74 -5.00
CA THR A 79 2.30 -4.23 -4.72
C THR A 79 1.29 -4.78 -5.73
N GLU A 80 1.64 -4.77 -7.02
CA GLU A 80 0.82 -5.37 -8.07
C GLU A 80 0.69 -6.89 -7.90
N LEU A 81 1.79 -7.59 -7.56
CA LEU A 81 1.74 -9.02 -7.21
C LEU A 81 0.79 -9.29 -6.04
N ARG A 82 0.77 -8.43 -5.03
CA ARG A 82 -0.13 -8.58 -3.87
C ARG A 82 -1.59 -8.37 -4.27
N LYS A 83 -1.89 -7.40 -5.15
CA LYS A 83 -3.25 -7.21 -5.68
C LYS A 83 -3.70 -8.43 -6.48
N ILE A 84 -2.87 -8.89 -7.41
CA ILE A 84 -3.15 -10.07 -8.24
C ILE A 84 -3.39 -11.30 -7.35
N LYS A 85 -2.54 -11.54 -6.33
CA LYS A 85 -2.74 -12.65 -5.38
C LYS A 85 -4.07 -12.55 -4.63
N LYS A 86 -4.49 -11.34 -4.24
CA LYS A 86 -5.77 -11.14 -3.56
C LYS A 86 -6.93 -11.43 -4.51
N GLU A 87 -6.89 -10.88 -5.73
CA GLU A 87 -7.91 -11.15 -6.75
C GLU A 87 -8.00 -12.64 -7.09
N MET A 88 -6.87 -13.34 -7.22
CA MET A 88 -6.85 -14.79 -7.41
C MET A 88 -7.54 -15.54 -6.25
N ALA A 89 -7.31 -15.11 -5.00
CA ALA A 89 -7.93 -15.72 -3.84
C ALA A 89 -9.45 -15.48 -3.80
N ASP A 90 -9.89 -14.25 -4.09
CA ASP A 90 -11.31 -13.88 -4.15
C ASP A 90 -12.03 -14.65 -5.28
N LEU A 91 -11.41 -14.76 -6.46
CA LEU A 91 -11.95 -15.54 -7.57
C LEU A 91 -11.98 -17.05 -7.27
N LYS A 92 -10.96 -17.59 -6.62
CA LYS A 92 -10.95 -19.00 -6.21
C LYS A 92 -12.11 -19.30 -5.26
N LYS A 93 -12.34 -18.45 -4.27
CA LYS A 93 -13.48 -18.60 -3.36
C LYS A 93 -14.81 -18.63 -4.12
N ARG A 94 -14.97 -17.73 -5.10
CA ARG A 94 -16.17 -17.69 -5.93
C ARG A 94 -16.31 -18.90 -6.83
N LEU A 95 -15.20 -19.47 -7.31
CA LEU A 95 -15.18 -20.73 -8.04
C LEU A 95 -15.68 -21.88 -7.16
N ASP A 96 -15.15 -22.00 -5.93
CA ASP A 96 -15.53 -23.05 -4.98
C ASP A 96 -17.04 -22.97 -4.66
N GLU A 97 -17.58 -21.76 -4.45
CA GLU A 97 -19.02 -21.52 -4.24
C GLU A 97 -19.87 -21.99 -5.44
N LEU A 98 -19.44 -21.70 -6.67
CA LEU A 98 -20.14 -22.12 -7.88
C LEU A 98 -20.04 -23.63 -8.11
N GLN A 99 -18.90 -24.24 -7.77
CA GLN A 99 -18.72 -25.69 -7.85
C GLN A 99 -19.63 -26.43 -6.87
N ALA A 100 -19.71 -25.97 -5.62
CA ALA A 100 -20.64 -26.54 -4.63
C ALA A 100 -22.09 -26.48 -5.14
N ARG A 101 -22.52 -25.31 -5.62
CA ARG A 101 -23.87 -25.11 -6.17
C ARG A 101 -24.15 -25.97 -7.40
N ARG A 102 -23.15 -26.19 -8.26
CA ARG A 102 -23.26 -27.09 -9.42
C ARG A 102 -23.48 -28.53 -8.94
N THR A 103 -22.69 -29.00 -7.98
CA THR A 103 -22.81 -30.37 -7.45
C THR A 103 -24.18 -30.60 -6.81
N GLU A 104 -24.68 -29.65 -6.02
CA GLU A 104 -26.04 -29.73 -5.43
C GLU A 104 -27.13 -29.89 -6.51
N LEU A 105 -27.02 -29.12 -7.60
CA LEU A 105 -27.97 -29.21 -8.71
C LEU A 105 -27.82 -30.53 -9.50
N GLU A 106 -26.60 -31.00 -9.75
CA GLU A 106 -26.35 -32.28 -10.42
C GLU A 106 -26.83 -33.48 -9.59
N GLU A 107 -26.69 -33.45 -8.27
CA GLU A 107 -27.24 -34.47 -7.37
C GLU A 107 -28.77 -34.40 -7.31
N GLY A 108 -29.35 -33.20 -7.33
CA GLY A 108 -30.79 -32.99 -7.42
C GLY A 108 -31.41 -33.50 -8.72
N MET A 109 -30.67 -33.48 -9.84
CA MET A 109 -31.12 -34.03 -11.13
C MET A 109 -30.98 -35.56 -11.25
N LYS A 110 -30.22 -36.21 -10.36
CA LYS A 110 -30.04 -37.67 -10.33
C LYS A 110 -31.03 -38.40 -9.42
N ARG A 111 -31.83 -37.67 -8.65
CA ARG A 111 -32.98 -38.18 -7.87
C ARG A 111 -34.25 -38.12 -8.70
#